data_AF-A0A371PBY4-F1
#
_entry.id   AF-A0A371PBY4-F1
#
_cell.length_a   1.000
_cell.length_b   1.000
_cell.length_c   1.000
_cell.angle_alpha   90.00
_cell.angle_beta   90.00
_cell.angle_gamma   90.00
#
_symmetry.space_group_name_H-M   'P 1'
#
loop_
_entity.id
_entity.type
_entity.pdbx_description
1 polymer ?
#
loop_
_entity_poly.entity_id
_entity_poly.type
_entity_poly.pdbx_seq_one_letter_code
_entity_poly.pdbx_strand_id
1 'polypeptide(L)'
;MTDALNGKKIAFLTAQVGVEKAELVSPWQAVIDAGGTPTLIAPEKSPVQSMVGDVDKDDTFDPDQTVAEASAADFDALVLPGGTVNADTVRGDAASVALVKAFVDAGKPVAAICHGPWALVEAGVLPGKTLTSFPSLKTDITNAGGSWLDETVFHCPAGGWDLVTSRNPDDLENFNATLTDVFAKA
;
A
#
# COMPACT_ATOMS: atom_id res chain seq x y z
N MET A 1 17.63 -16.10 0.49
CA MET A 1 16.58 -15.78 -0.49
C MET A 1 15.55 -16.89 -0.38
N THR A 2 14.40 -16.58 0.19
CA THR A 2 13.25 -17.48 0.26
C THR A 2 12.35 -17.11 -0.92
N ASP A 3 12.15 -18.01 -1.87
CA ASP A 3 11.25 -17.79 -3.04
C ASP A 3 9.76 -17.87 -2.64
N ALA A 4 9.40 -17.27 -1.50
CA ALA A 4 8.11 -17.39 -0.85
C ALA A 4 6.96 -16.75 -1.66
N LEU A 5 7.29 -15.77 -2.50
CA LEU A 5 6.35 -15.10 -3.41
C LEU A 5 6.49 -15.58 -4.86
N ASN A 6 7.15 -16.72 -5.11
CA ASN A 6 7.33 -17.21 -6.48
C ASN A 6 6.00 -17.36 -7.23
N GLY A 7 5.88 -16.65 -8.37
CA GLY A 7 4.69 -16.62 -9.19
C GLY A 7 3.57 -15.69 -8.70
N LYS A 8 3.76 -14.97 -7.58
CA LYS A 8 2.82 -13.98 -7.07
C LYS A 8 3.01 -12.63 -7.74
N LYS A 9 1.91 -11.98 -8.12
CA LYS A 9 1.90 -10.61 -8.66
C LYS A 9 1.40 -9.62 -7.61
N ILE A 10 2.18 -8.58 -7.34
CA ILE A 10 1.89 -7.62 -6.26
C ILE A 10 1.68 -6.25 -6.86
N ALA A 11 0.47 -5.70 -6.70
CA ALA A 11 0.15 -4.35 -7.16
C ALA A 11 0.72 -3.30 -6.21
N PHE A 12 1.32 -2.25 -6.76
CA PHE A 12 1.71 -1.03 -6.04
C PHE A 12 0.90 0.12 -6.60
N LEU A 13 -0.04 0.66 -5.82
CA LEU A 13 -0.90 1.76 -6.26
C LEU A 13 -0.35 3.09 -5.76
N THR A 14 -0.07 4.01 -6.69
CA THR A 14 0.37 5.37 -6.38
C THR A 14 -0.44 6.40 -7.18
N ALA A 15 -0.39 7.65 -6.76
CA ALA A 15 -0.71 8.79 -7.59
C ALA A 15 0.43 9.05 -8.60
N GLN A 16 0.25 10.07 -9.44
CA GLN A 16 1.26 10.50 -10.40
C GLN A 16 2.45 11.22 -9.75
N VAL A 17 2.26 11.82 -8.58
CA VAL A 17 3.26 12.64 -7.89
C VAL A 17 3.13 12.44 -6.39
N GLY A 18 4.26 12.47 -5.68
CA GLY A 18 4.27 12.66 -4.23
C GLY A 18 4.47 11.39 -3.42
N VAL A 19 4.79 10.27 -4.07
CA VAL A 19 5.06 9.00 -3.37
C VAL A 19 6.39 9.11 -2.64
N GLU A 20 6.43 8.74 -1.36
CA GLU A 20 7.69 8.69 -0.61
C GLU A 20 8.56 7.57 -1.19
N LYS A 21 9.73 7.92 -1.74
CA LYS A 21 10.56 7.00 -2.53
C LYS A 21 10.93 5.74 -1.75
N ALA A 22 11.29 5.88 -0.48
CA ALA A 22 11.68 4.76 0.37
C ALA A 22 10.52 3.74 0.52
N GLU A 23 9.28 4.24 0.62
CA GLU A 23 8.08 3.43 0.80
C GLU A 23 7.58 2.79 -0.49
N LEU A 24 8.09 3.22 -1.65
CA LEU A 24 7.92 2.52 -2.92
C LEU A 24 9.05 1.50 -3.14
N VAL A 25 10.30 1.96 -3.11
CA VAL A 25 11.47 1.17 -3.55
C VAL A 25 11.81 0.04 -2.58
N SER A 26 11.71 0.27 -1.27
CA SER A 26 12.10 -0.75 -0.29
C SER A 26 11.13 -1.95 -0.29
N PRO A 27 9.79 -1.77 -0.23
CA PRO A 27 8.87 -2.90 -0.34
C PRO A 27 8.89 -3.55 -1.74
N TRP A 28 9.12 -2.76 -2.79
CA TRP A 28 9.31 -3.29 -4.16
C TRP A 28 10.48 -4.29 -4.23
N GLN A 29 11.64 -3.91 -3.68
CA GLN A 29 12.80 -4.79 -3.64
C GLN A 29 12.54 -6.04 -2.78
N ALA A 30 11.86 -5.89 -1.63
CA ALA A 30 11.49 -7.02 -0.78
C ALA A 30 10.60 -8.04 -1.52
N VAL A 31 9.67 -7.57 -2.35
CA VAL A 31 8.85 -8.44 -3.21
C VAL A 31 9.72 -9.18 -4.23
N ILE A 32 10.65 -8.50 -4.90
CA ILE A 32 11.58 -9.12 -5.86
C ILE A 32 12.47 -10.16 -5.17
N ASP A 33 13.06 -9.83 -4.03
CA ASP A 33 13.97 -10.70 -3.28
C ASP A 33 13.27 -11.96 -2.75
N ALA A 34 11.95 -11.88 -2.54
CA ALA A 34 11.11 -13.01 -2.19
C ALA A 34 10.57 -13.80 -3.41
N GLY A 35 10.95 -13.44 -4.64
CA GLY A 35 10.55 -14.11 -5.88
C GLY A 35 9.23 -13.64 -6.49
N GLY A 36 8.62 -12.58 -5.95
CA GLY A 36 7.39 -11.99 -6.45
C GLY A 36 7.61 -11.04 -7.63
N THR A 37 6.53 -10.71 -8.32
CA THR A 37 6.51 -9.75 -9.44
C THR A 37 5.75 -8.49 -9.02
N PRO A 38 6.43 -7.40 -8.63
CA PRO A 38 5.76 -6.14 -8.36
C PRO A 38 5.27 -5.51 -9.67
N THR A 39 4.21 -4.70 -9.60
CA THR A 39 3.64 -3.96 -10.74
C THR A 39 3.18 -2.59 -10.28
N LEU A 40 3.72 -1.54 -10.89
CA LEU A 40 3.39 -0.15 -10.57
C LEU A 40 2.11 0.28 -11.31
N ILE A 41 1.11 0.69 -10.55
CA ILE A 41 -0.18 1.18 -11.03
C ILE A 41 -0.29 2.67 -10.68
N ALA A 42 -0.51 3.51 -11.68
CA ALA A 42 -0.70 4.95 -11.53
C ALA A 42 -1.90 5.44 -12.38
N PRO A 43 -2.41 6.68 -12.19
CA PRO A 43 -3.56 7.16 -12.96
C PRO A 43 -3.28 7.25 -14.47
N GLU A 44 -2.04 7.58 -14.86
CA GLU A 44 -1.62 7.76 -16.25
C GLU A 44 -0.35 6.96 -16.57
N LYS A 45 0.05 6.92 -17.85
CA LYS A 45 1.32 6.30 -18.30
C LYS A 45 2.52 7.23 -18.17
N SER A 46 2.31 8.49 -17.78
CA SER A 46 3.41 9.42 -17.55
C SER A 46 4.25 8.96 -16.34
N PRO A 47 5.53 9.35 -16.23
CA PRO A 47 6.37 8.91 -15.10
C PRO A 47 5.83 9.41 -13.75
N VAL A 48 5.82 8.54 -12.74
CA VAL A 48 5.48 8.87 -11.35
C VAL A 48 6.64 9.59 -10.71
N GLN A 49 6.40 10.79 -10.18
CA GLN A 49 7.41 11.56 -9.45
C GLN A 49 7.43 11.17 -7.97
N SER A 50 8.56 10.65 -7.50
CA SER A 50 8.78 10.38 -6.07
C SER A 50 9.34 11.58 -5.32
N MET A 51 9.19 11.55 -4.00
CA MET A 51 9.69 12.55 -3.05
C MET A 51 10.55 11.88 -1.98
N VAL A 52 11.36 12.68 -1.30
CA VAL A 52 12.03 12.35 -0.04
C VAL A 52 11.56 13.35 1.01
N GLY A 53 11.07 12.83 2.14
CA GLY A 53 10.54 13.65 3.22
C GLY A 53 9.35 14.51 2.79
N ASP A 54 8.46 13.95 1.96
CA ASP A 54 7.26 14.58 1.37
C ASP A 54 7.48 15.79 0.43
N VAL A 55 8.64 16.45 0.45
CA VAL A 55 8.82 17.77 -0.19
C VAL A 55 9.88 17.81 -1.29
N ASP A 56 10.96 17.05 -1.15
CA ASP A 56 12.09 17.12 -2.06
C ASP A 56 11.93 16.09 -3.17
N LYS A 57 11.90 16.53 -4.44
CA LYS A 57 11.83 15.62 -5.58
C LYS A 57 13.05 14.73 -5.67
N ASP A 58 12.82 13.47 -6.00
CA ASP A 58 13.86 12.48 -6.29
C ASP A 58 13.55 11.82 -7.66
N ASP A 59 13.79 10.53 -7.81
CA ASP A 59 13.64 9.76 -9.03
C ASP A 59 12.19 9.72 -9.55
N THR A 60 12.06 9.36 -10.83
CA THR A 60 10.80 9.06 -11.48
C THR A 60 10.71 7.58 -11.88
N PHE A 61 9.51 7.01 -11.83
CA PHE A 61 9.26 5.61 -12.16
C PHE A 61 8.18 5.49 -13.24
N ASP A 62 8.42 4.69 -14.28
CA ASP A 62 7.44 4.45 -15.33
C ASP A 62 6.36 3.47 -14.84
N PRO A 63 5.07 3.82 -14.92
CA PRO A 63 3.98 2.92 -14.55
C PRO A 63 3.87 1.74 -15.51
N ASP A 64 3.71 0.53 -14.96
CA ASP A 64 3.42 -0.67 -15.74
C ASP A 64 1.99 -0.63 -16.29
N GLN A 65 1.04 -0.22 -15.45
CA GLN A 65 -0.39 -0.16 -15.76
C GLN A 65 -1.02 1.15 -15.29
N THR A 66 -2.06 1.58 -16.01
CA THR A 66 -2.93 2.64 -15.47
C THR A 66 -3.98 2.05 -14.54
N VAL A 67 -4.54 2.86 -13.64
CA VAL A 67 -5.68 2.46 -12.79
C VAL A 67 -6.85 1.94 -13.63
N ALA A 68 -7.09 2.51 -14.82
CA ALA A 68 -8.16 2.08 -15.73
C ALA A 68 -7.90 0.72 -16.40
N GLU A 69 -6.64 0.30 -16.52
CA GLU A 69 -6.26 -1.00 -17.07
C GLU A 69 -6.22 -2.10 -16.01
N ALA A 70 -6.00 -1.73 -14.75
CA ALA A 70 -5.81 -2.67 -13.66
C ALA A 70 -7.11 -3.29 -13.15
N SER A 71 -7.10 -4.60 -12.95
CA SER A 71 -8.14 -5.33 -12.23
C SER A 71 -7.54 -5.98 -11.00
N ALA A 72 -8.23 -5.88 -9.85
CA ALA A 72 -7.82 -6.58 -8.63
C ALA A 72 -7.68 -8.10 -8.86
N ALA A 73 -8.40 -8.68 -9.83
CA ALA A 73 -8.32 -10.10 -10.16
C ALA A 73 -6.93 -10.54 -10.68
N ASP A 74 -6.14 -9.63 -11.26
CA ASP A 74 -4.85 -9.94 -11.90
C ASP A 74 -3.67 -10.04 -10.93
N PHE A 75 -3.90 -9.67 -9.66
CA PHE A 75 -2.88 -9.55 -8.63
C PHE A 75 -3.20 -10.42 -7.42
N ASP A 76 -2.20 -10.89 -6.70
CA ASP A 76 -2.38 -11.64 -5.47
C ASP A 76 -2.51 -10.73 -4.24
N ALA A 77 -1.91 -9.54 -4.28
CA ALA A 77 -1.89 -8.60 -3.16
C ALA A 77 -1.75 -7.14 -3.62
N LEU A 78 -1.98 -6.21 -2.70
CA LEU A 78 -1.86 -4.77 -2.90
C LEU A 78 -0.91 -4.13 -1.87
N VAL A 79 -0.07 -3.22 -2.33
CA VAL A 79 0.75 -2.32 -1.52
C VAL A 79 0.31 -0.87 -1.76
N LEU A 80 0.13 -0.13 -0.67
CA LEU A 80 -0.21 1.29 -0.63
C LEU A 80 0.93 2.07 0.05
N PRO A 81 1.91 2.55 -0.74
CA PRO A 81 2.93 3.46 -0.23
C PRO A 81 2.31 4.75 0.31
N GLY A 82 3.00 5.42 1.23
CA GLY A 82 2.64 6.74 1.71
C GLY A 82 3.25 7.84 0.84
N GLY A 83 3.80 8.86 1.48
CA GLY A 83 3.93 10.18 0.89
C GLY A 83 2.59 10.93 0.95
N THR A 84 2.59 12.09 1.58
CA THR A 84 1.36 12.83 1.93
C THR A 84 0.56 13.20 0.68
N VAL A 85 1.23 13.78 -0.32
CA VAL A 85 0.60 14.17 -1.60
C VAL A 85 0.13 12.94 -2.37
N ASN A 86 0.89 11.86 -2.35
CA ASN A 86 0.49 10.61 -3.00
C ASN A 86 -0.79 10.06 -2.39
N ALA A 87 -0.81 9.84 -1.08
CA ALA A 87 -1.95 9.24 -0.41
C ALA A 87 -3.21 10.12 -0.47
N ASP A 88 -3.07 11.44 -0.34
CA ASP A 88 -4.18 12.39 -0.47
C ASP A 88 -4.75 12.43 -1.91
N THR A 89 -3.89 12.31 -2.91
CA THR A 89 -4.33 12.23 -4.31
C THR A 89 -5.03 10.90 -4.61
N VAL A 90 -4.49 9.78 -4.12
CA VAL A 90 -5.09 8.44 -4.30
C VAL A 90 -6.49 8.37 -3.69
N ARG A 91 -6.70 8.90 -2.47
CA ARG A 91 -8.04 8.92 -1.87
C ARG A 91 -9.01 9.87 -2.59
N GLY A 92 -8.50 10.88 -3.30
CA GLY A 92 -9.32 11.79 -4.10
C GLY A 92 -9.77 11.20 -5.44
N ASP A 93 -9.15 10.12 -5.90
CA ASP A 93 -9.48 9.44 -7.15
C ASP A 93 -10.44 8.26 -6.93
N ALA A 94 -11.67 8.41 -7.41
CA ALA A 94 -12.71 7.41 -7.29
C ALA A 94 -12.33 6.06 -7.94
N ALA A 95 -11.54 6.05 -9.02
CA ALA A 95 -11.11 4.82 -9.68
C ALA A 95 -10.08 4.07 -8.81
N SER A 96 -9.11 4.80 -8.25
CA SER A 96 -8.14 4.26 -7.29
C SER A 96 -8.82 3.70 -6.03
N VAL A 97 -9.76 4.44 -5.44
CA VAL A 97 -10.52 3.98 -4.26
C VAL A 97 -11.34 2.72 -4.59
N ALA A 98 -11.96 2.66 -5.77
CA ALA A 98 -12.69 1.48 -6.22
C ALA A 98 -11.75 0.26 -6.40
N LEU A 99 -10.54 0.46 -6.92
CA LEU A 99 -9.54 -0.60 -7.03
C LEU A 99 -9.13 -1.13 -5.65
N VAL A 100 -8.82 -0.24 -4.69
CA VAL A 100 -8.51 -0.61 -3.29
C VAL A 100 -9.65 -1.44 -2.69
N LYS A 101 -10.89 -0.97 -2.85
CA LYS A 101 -12.06 -1.69 -2.37
C LYS A 101 -12.20 -3.07 -3.02
N ALA A 102 -11.91 -3.19 -4.31
CA ALA A 102 -11.99 -4.46 -5.03
C ALA A 102 -10.98 -5.51 -4.52
N PHE A 103 -9.77 -5.09 -4.12
CA PHE A 103 -8.81 -5.99 -3.45
C PHE A 103 -9.38 -6.52 -2.13
N VAL A 104 -9.94 -5.63 -1.32
CA VAL A 104 -10.53 -5.98 -0.01
C VAL A 104 -11.75 -6.88 -0.16
N ASP A 105 -12.67 -6.56 -1.08
CA ASP A 105 -13.87 -7.35 -1.35
C ASP A 105 -13.51 -8.77 -1.87
N ALA A 106 -12.38 -8.90 -2.55
CA ALA A 106 -11.85 -10.18 -3.01
C ALA A 106 -11.10 -10.98 -1.92
N GLY A 107 -11.02 -10.46 -0.69
CA GLY A 107 -10.31 -11.09 0.41
C GLY A 107 -8.78 -11.05 0.29
N LYS A 108 -8.24 -10.24 -0.64
CA LYS A 108 -6.80 -10.20 -0.92
C LYS A 108 -6.06 -9.41 0.15
N PRO A 109 -4.84 -9.83 0.50
CA PRO A 109 -4.05 -9.12 1.48
C PRO A 109 -3.65 -7.73 0.95
N VAL A 110 -3.67 -6.74 1.85
CA VAL A 110 -3.24 -5.36 1.57
C VAL A 110 -2.19 -4.94 2.58
N ALA A 111 -1.12 -4.31 2.12
CA ALA A 111 -0.12 -3.67 2.96
C ALA A 111 -0.16 -2.15 2.74
N ALA A 112 -0.16 -1.34 3.79
CA ALA A 112 -0.20 0.12 3.69
C ALA A 112 0.75 0.77 4.71
N ILE A 113 1.51 1.77 4.30
CA ILE A 113 2.50 2.42 5.18
C ILE A 113 2.32 3.93 5.21
N CYS A 114 2.62 4.54 6.36
CA CYS A 114 2.62 5.98 6.54
C CYS A 114 1.25 6.61 6.27
N HIS A 115 1.11 7.42 5.21
CA HIS A 115 -0.17 8.02 4.81
C HIS A 115 -1.01 7.11 3.92
N GLY A 116 -0.45 6.01 3.39
CA GLY A 116 -1.16 5.03 2.54
C GLY A 116 -2.50 4.53 3.09
N PRO A 117 -2.69 4.34 4.42
CA PRO A 117 -3.98 3.95 4.99
C PRO A 117 -5.14 4.93 4.74
N TRP A 118 -4.90 6.17 4.29
CA TRP A 118 -6.00 7.06 3.87
C TRP A 118 -6.85 6.47 2.74
N ALA A 119 -6.26 5.69 1.83
CA ALA A 119 -7.04 5.02 0.79
C ALA A 119 -8.00 3.97 1.37
N LEU A 120 -7.63 3.31 2.48
CA LEU A 120 -8.49 2.37 3.21
C LEU A 120 -9.60 3.09 3.98
N VAL A 121 -9.30 4.27 4.54
CA VAL A 121 -10.31 5.16 5.13
C VAL A 121 -11.38 5.50 4.10
N GLU A 122 -10.96 5.96 2.92
CA GLU A 122 -11.87 6.39 1.85
C GLU A 122 -12.66 5.21 1.24
N ALA A 123 -12.02 4.04 1.11
CA ALA A 123 -12.69 2.82 0.65
C ALA A 123 -13.76 2.31 1.64
N GLY A 124 -13.80 2.83 2.88
CA GLY A 124 -14.79 2.48 3.89
C GLY A 124 -14.62 1.06 4.43
N VAL A 125 -13.39 0.54 4.45
CA VAL A 125 -13.08 -0.88 4.76
C VAL A 125 -12.49 -1.11 6.16
N LEU A 126 -12.38 -0.06 6.97
CA LEU A 126 -11.78 -0.11 8.30
C LEU A 126 -12.67 -0.60 9.47
N PRO A 127 -14.01 -0.68 9.40
CA PRO A 127 -14.80 -1.20 10.51
C PRO A 127 -14.32 -2.56 11.02
N GLY A 128 -13.93 -2.63 12.29
CA GLY A 128 -13.44 -3.86 12.93
C GLY A 128 -11.97 -4.19 12.67
N LYS A 129 -11.23 -3.35 11.93
CA LYS A 129 -9.78 -3.47 11.76
C LYS A 129 -9.03 -2.78 12.88
N THR A 130 -7.88 -3.33 13.23
CA THR A 130 -6.86 -2.66 14.04
C THR A 130 -5.64 -2.41 13.16
N LEU A 131 -5.04 -1.23 13.22
CA LEU A 131 -3.93 -0.85 12.35
C LEU A 131 -3.08 0.27 12.98
N THR A 132 -1.88 0.43 12.44
CA THR A 132 -1.00 1.59 12.69
C THR A 132 -0.93 2.45 11.41
N SER A 133 -0.35 3.63 11.48
CA SER A 133 -0.18 4.56 10.35
C SER A 133 0.79 5.67 10.72
N PHE A 134 1.06 6.60 9.81
CA PHE A 134 1.63 7.87 10.23
C PHE A 134 0.70 8.53 11.28
N PRO A 135 1.22 9.13 12.36
CA PRO A 135 0.39 9.53 13.50
C PRO A 135 -0.72 10.55 13.19
N SER A 136 -0.57 11.35 12.13
CA SER A 136 -1.59 12.33 11.70
C SER A 136 -2.92 11.66 11.33
N LEU A 137 -2.91 10.40 10.88
CA LEU A 137 -4.09 9.66 10.42
C LEU A 137 -4.94 9.06 11.56
N LYS A 138 -4.47 9.12 12.81
CA LYS A 138 -5.15 8.47 13.95
C LYS A 138 -6.63 8.83 14.04
N THR A 139 -6.95 10.12 13.91
CA THR A 139 -8.32 10.62 14.00
C THR A 139 -9.18 10.11 12.85
N ASP A 140 -8.65 10.13 11.63
CA ASP A 140 -9.36 9.67 10.43
C ASP A 140 -9.68 8.17 10.52
N ILE A 141 -8.70 7.36 10.95
CA ILE A 141 -8.85 5.92 11.14
C ILE A 141 -9.91 5.61 12.20
N THR A 142 -9.87 6.33 13.33
CA THR A 142 -10.85 6.15 14.41
C THR A 142 -12.25 6.52 13.95
N ASN A 143 -12.39 7.63 13.22
CA ASN A 143 -13.67 8.08 12.67
C ASN A 143 -14.23 7.12 11.61
N ALA A 144 -13.36 6.42 10.87
CA ALA A 144 -13.73 5.40 9.89
C ALA A 144 -14.07 4.03 10.51
N GLY A 145 -14.05 3.90 11.85
CA GLY A 145 -14.39 2.67 12.55
C GLY A 145 -13.23 1.68 12.74
N GLY A 146 -12.00 2.09 12.42
CA GLY A 146 -10.78 1.35 12.75
C GLY A 146 -10.28 1.64 14.17
N SER A 147 -9.50 0.71 14.73
CA SER A 147 -8.76 0.90 15.97
C SER A 147 -7.30 1.22 15.67
N TRP A 148 -6.84 2.39 16.11
CA TRP A 148 -5.46 2.83 15.87
C TRP A 148 -4.54 2.52 17.06
N LEU A 149 -3.32 2.04 16.78
CA LEU A 149 -2.25 1.82 17.76
C LEU A 149 -0.91 2.36 17.25
N ASP A 150 -0.01 2.66 18.17
CA ASP A 150 1.34 3.14 17.87
C ASP A 150 2.33 1.97 17.94
N GLU A 151 2.40 1.18 16.86
CA GLU A 151 3.35 0.07 16.71
C GLU A 151 4.15 0.23 15.41
N THR A 152 5.37 -0.30 15.38
CA THR A 152 6.26 -0.28 14.20
C THR A 152 5.62 -0.99 13.02
N VAL A 153 5.01 -2.14 13.27
CA VAL A 153 4.25 -2.92 12.30
C VAL A 153 3.06 -3.58 12.99
N PHE A 154 1.95 -3.69 12.28
CA PHE A 154 0.79 -4.44 12.76
C PHE A 154 0.15 -5.25 11.63
N HIS A 155 -0.07 -6.54 11.89
CA HIS A 155 -0.83 -7.45 11.03
C HIS A 155 -2.21 -7.71 11.63
N CYS A 156 -3.26 -7.36 10.88
CA CYS A 156 -4.65 -7.58 11.26
C CYS A 156 -5.34 -8.58 10.32
N PRO A 157 -5.60 -9.82 10.76
CA PRO A 157 -6.32 -10.83 9.96
C PRO A 157 -7.85 -10.72 10.07
N ALA A 158 -8.38 -9.74 10.82
CA ALA A 158 -9.81 -9.61 11.07
C ALA A 158 -10.58 -9.23 9.79
N GLY A 159 -11.88 -9.51 9.73
CA GLY A 159 -12.75 -9.00 8.66
C GLY A 159 -12.61 -9.69 7.29
N GLY A 160 -11.99 -10.88 7.22
CA GLY A 160 -11.97 -11.71 6.02
C GLY A 160 -10.90 -11.35 4.98
N TRP A 161 -9.93 -10.51 5.35
CA TRP A 161 -8.78 -10.16 4.54
C TRP A 161 -7.61 -9.76 5.46
N ASP A 162 -6.37 -9.94 5.03
CA ASP A 162 -5.20 -9.56 5.82
C ASP A 162 -4.75 -8.12 5.56
N LEU A 163 -4.54 -7.36 6.63
CA LEU A 163 -4.00 -5.99 6.57
C LEU A 163 -2.63 -5.94 7.25
N VAL A 164 -1.61 -5.45 6.57
CA VAL A 164 -0.30 -5.12 7.16
C VAL A 164 -0.11 -3.61 7.15
N THR A 165 0.26 -3.02 8.28
CA THR A 165 0.48 -1.56 8.37
C THR A 165 1.72 -1.18 9.15
N SER A 166 2.35 -0.06 8.77
CA SER A 166 3.53 0.55 9.43
C SER A 166 3.48 2.08 9.38
N ARG A 167 4.29 2.77 10.19
CA ARG A 167 4.09 4.21 10.44
C ARG A 167 4.89 5.11 9.52
N ASN A 168 6.11 4.75 9.17
CA ASN A 168 7.04 5.64 8.44
C ASN A 168 8.25 4.82 7.91
N PRO A 169 9.21 5.45 7.20
CA PRO A 169 10.37 4.75 6.65
C PRO A 169 11.26 4.01 7.66
N ASP A 170 11.30 4.41 8.93
CA ASP A 170 12.08 3.72 9.96
C ASP A 170 11.53 2.32 10.27
N ASP A 171 10.26 2.07 9.91
CA ASP A 171 9.59 0.79 10.13
C ASP A 171 9.71 -0.18 8.92
N LEU A 172 10.40 0.20 7.84
CA LEU A 172 10.45 -0.56 6.58
C LEU A 172 10.98 -1.99 6.71
N GLU A 173 11.96 -2.23 7.60
CA GLU A 173 12.48 -3.59 7.82
C GLU A 173 11.36 -4.53 8.32
N ASN A 174 10.62 -4.09 9.34
CA ASN A 174 9.51 -4.84 9.91
C ASN A 174 8.32 -4.93 8.95
N PHE A 175 8.03 -3.85 8.22
CA PHE A 175 6.99 -3.81 7.20
C PHE A 175 7.26 -4.84 6.09
N ASN A 176 8.46 -4.84 5.53
CA ASN A 176 8.86 -5.72 4.43
C ASN A 176 8.87 -7.20 4.82
N ALA A 177 9.37 -7.53 6.02
CA ALA A 177 9.33 -8.89 6.53
C ALA A 177 7.87 -9.36 6.72
N THR A 178 7.02 -8.51 7.30
CA THR A 178 5.62 -8.88 7.59
C THR A 178 4.79 -9.00 6.31
N LEU A 179 4.92 -8.06 5.36
CA LEU A 179 4.13 -8.10 4.12
C LEU A 179 4.50 -9.30 3.26
N THR A 180 5.78 -9.67 3.16
CA THR A 180 6.19 -10.85 2.38
C THR A 180 5.70 -12.15 3.01
N ASP A 181 5.76 -12.26 4.34
CA ASP A 181 5.22 -13.42 5.09
C ASP A 181 3.71 -13.58 4.96
N VAL A 182 2.97 -12.47 4.92
CA VAL A 182 1.50 -12.48 4.74
C VAL A 182 1.14 -12.81 3.30
N PHE A 183 1.77 -12.17 2.32
CA PHE A 183 1.47 -12.38 0.90
C PHE A 183 1.82 -13.80 0.42
N ALA A 184 2.81 -14.46 1.04
CA ALA A 184 3.17 -15.85 0.74
C ALA A 184 2.08 -16.87 1.12
N LYS A 185 1.16 -16.50 2.02
CA LYS A 185 0.09 -17.39 2.52
C LYS A 185 -1.24 -17.23 1.77
N ALA A 186 -1.33 -16.24 0.88
CA ALA A 186 -2.53 -15.91 0.11
C ALA A 186 -2.71 -16.79 -1.14
#